data_AF-A0A7J5F745-F1
#
_entry.id   AF-A0A7J5F745-F1
#
_cell.length_a   1.000
_cell.length_b   1.000
_cell.length_c   1.000
_cell.angle_alpha   90.00
_cell.angle_beta   90.00
_cell.angle_gamma   90.00
#
_symmetry.space_group_name_H-M   'P 1'
#
loop_
_entity.id
_entity.type
_entity.pdbx_description
1 polymer ?
#
loop_
_entity_poly.entity_id
_entity_poly.type
_entity_poly.pdbx_seq_one_letter_code
_entity_poly.pdbx_strand_id
1 'polypeptide(L)'
;MKLNKKEVAQNLRLFGYKKFGTMKRFAEALEMNPSTLYSGYLNGRSLPGPVLLVKLIDLGCNINWLLTGRETMTVQPSGVDMSVRTPLLSTPMGSDVFIEAKKTAPMFADQRR
;
A
#
# COMPACT_ATOMS: atom_id res chain seq x y z
N MET A 1 -0.53 7.76 31.55
CA MET A 1 -0.60 6.40 30.97
C MET A 1 0.79 5.77 31.01
N LYS A 2 0.94 4.55 31.53
CA LYS A 2 2.23 3.82 31.45
C LYS A 2 2.24 2.97 30.18
N LEU A 3 3.20 3.23 29.31
CA LEU A 3 3.40 2.44 28.10
C LEU A 3 4.13 1.13 28.44
N ASN A 4 3.58 -0.01 28.04
CA ASN A 4 4.18 -1.31 28.35
C ASN A 4 5.14 -1.73 27.24
N LYS A 5 6.46 -1.66 27.50
CA LYS A 5 7.50 -1.94 26.49
C LYS A 5 7.40 -3.34 25.88
N LYS A 6 6.96 -4.31 26.67
CA LYS A 6 6.80 -5.71 26.22
C LYS A 6 5.66 -5.87 25.21
N GLU A 7 4.55 -5.18 25.43
CA GLU A 7 3.42 -5.19 24.49
C GLU A 7 3.81 -4.52 23.16
N VAL A 8 4.48 -3.37 23.22
CA VAL A 8 4.99 -2.69 22.01
C VAL A 8 5.92 -3.60 21.22
N ALA A 9 6.81 -4.34 21.89
CA ALA A 9 7.70 -5.29 21.25
C ALA A 9 6.95 -6.45 20.57
N GLN A 10 5.89 -6.97 21.20
CA GLN A 10 5.04 -8.01 20.62
C GLN A 10 4.28 -7.51 19.39
N ASN A 11 3.69 -6.32 19.47
CA ASN A 11 2.98 -5.69 18.35
C ASN A 11 3.93 -5.43 17.16
N LEU A 12 5.15 -5.01 17.44
CA LEU A 12 6.17 -4.78 16.41
C LEU A 12 6.55 -6.08 15.70
N ARG A 13 6.69 -7.20 16.43
CA ARG A 13 6.91 -8.54 15.84
C ARG A 13 5.74 -8.96 14.98
N LEU A 14 4.52 -8.78 15.49
CA LEU A 14 3.30 -9.17 14.78
C LEU A 14 3.14 -8.39 13.48
N PHE A 15 3.37 -7.07 13.50
CA PHE A 15 3.36 -6.22 12.32
C PHE A 15 4.39 -6.69 11.28
N GLY A 16 5.65 -6.83 11.71
CA GLY A 16 6.74 -7.22 10.83
C GLY A 16 6.51 -8.58 10.18
N TYR A 17 6.01 -9.55 10.95
CA TYR A 17 5.76 -10.91 10.46
C TYR A 17 4.57 -10.92 9.49
N LYS A 18 3.48 -10.22 9.83
CA LYS A 18 2.28 -10.16 8.99
C LYS A 18 2.54 -9.46 7.66
N LYS A 19 3.37 -8.40 7.64
CA LYS A 19 3.63 -7.61 6.42
C LYS A 19 4.78 -8.17 5.57
N PHE A 20 5.85 -8.67 6.18
CA PHE A 20 7.09 -9.05 5.47
C PHE A 20 7.43 -10.54 5.54
N GLY A 21 6.72 -11.32 6.36
CA GLY A 21 6.95 -12.75 6.60
C GLY A 21 8.18 -13.08 7.45
N THR A 22 9.24 -12.25 7.37
CA THR A 22 10.47 -12.46 8.14
C THR A 22 10.95 -11.16 8.80
N MET A 23 11.54 -11.28 9.99
CA MET A 23 12.12 -10.13 10.70
C MET A 23 13.34 -9.55 9.99
N LYS A 24 14.05 -10.37 9.20
CA LYS A 24 15.17 -9.90 8.37
C LYS A 24 14.69 -8.90 7.32
N ARG A 25 13.66 -9.26 6.54
CA ARG A 25 13.05 -8.35 5.55
C ARG A 25 12.41 -7.12 6.19
N PHE A 26 11.83 -7.29 7.37
CA PHE A 26 11.30 -6.15 8.13
C PHE A 26 12.41 -5.17 8.55
N ALA A 27 13.56 -5.67 9.01
CA ALA A 27 14.71 -4.83 9.33
C ALA A 27 15.28 -4.14 8.08
N GLU A 28 15.36 -4.85 6.95
CA GLU A 28 15.75 -4.27 5.65
C GLU A 28 14.80 -3.15 5.22
N ALA A 29 13.49 -3.33 5.37
CA ALA A 29 12.48 -2.30 5.06
C ALA A 29 12.54 -1.07 5.99
N LEU A 30 13.05 -1.24 7.21
CA LEU A 30 13.32 -0.15 8.15
C LEU A 30 14.70 0.48 7.95
N GLU A 31 15.48 -0.03 6.99
CA GLU A 31 16.88 0.33 6.72
C GLU A 31 17.75 0.26 7.98
N MET A 32 17.56 -0.81 8.76
CA MET A 32 18.27 -1.02 10.00
C MET A 32 18.87 -2.42 10.09
N ASN A 33 19.92 -2.55 10.90
CA ASN A 33 20.51 -3.85 11.16
C ASN A 33 19.52 -4.74 11.94
N PRO A 34 19.23 -5.98 11.50
CA PRO A 34 18.36 -6.89 12.23
C PRO A 34 18.80 -7.09 13.68
N SER A 35 20.10 -7.17 13.97
CA SER A 35 20.61 -7.31 15.35
C SER A 35 20.19 -6.15 16.25
N THR A 36 20.18 -4.92 15.72
CA THR A 36 19.71 -3.73 16.44
C THR A 36 18.20 -3.76 16.67
N LEU A 37 17.44 -4.21 15.67
CA LEU A 37 15.99 -4.38 15.78
C LEU A 37 15.65 -5.36 16.91
N TYR A 38 16.32 -6.53 16.92
CA TYR A 38 16.12 -7.57 17.91
C TYR A 38 16.51 -7.15 19.32
N SER A 39 17.74 -6.68 19.49
CA SER A 39 18.31 -6.35 20.81
C SER A 39 17.66 -5.13 21.48
N GLY A 40 17.25 -4.14 20.68
CA GLY A 40 16.66 -2.90 21.18
C GLY A 40 15.15 -3.00 21.37
N TYR A 41 14.44 -3.32 20.28
CA TYR A 41 12.99 -3.11 20.21
C TYR A 41 12.20 -4.41 20.39
N LEU A 42 12.58 -5.49 19.69
CA LEU A 42 11.82 -6.74 19.77
C LEU A 42 11.98 -7.47 21.11
N ASN A 43 13.00 -7.14 21.90
CA ASN A 43 13.17 -7.63 23.27
C ASN A 43 12.51 -6.72 24.33
N GLY A 44 11.88 -5.61 23.92
CA GLY A 44 11.22 -4.68 24.82
C GLY A 44 12.17 -3.88 25.73
N ARG A 45 13.44 -3.75 25.33
CA ARG A 45 14.46 -2.99 26.08
C ARG A 45 14.22 -1.48 25.94
N SER A 46 13.95 -1.06 24.72
CA SER A 46 13.72 0.32 24.31
C SER A 46 12.44 0.45 23.52
N LEU A 47 11.79 1.60 23.65
CA LEU A 47 10.64 1.97 22.82
C LEU A 47 11.13 2.54 21.48
N PRO A 48 10.38 2.34 20.39
CA PRO A 48 10.67 2.98 19.11
C PRO A 48 10.69 4.50 19.26
N GLY A 49 11.81 5.12 18.87
CA GLY A 49 11.94 6.58 18.86
C GLY A 49 11.20 7.22 17.68
N PRO A 50 11.10 8.57 17.64
CA PRO A 50 10.35 9.30 16.63
C PRO A 50 10.73 8.94 15.19
N VAL A 51 12.02 8.79 14.90
CA VAL A 51 12.52 8.43 13.56
C VAL A 51 12.02 7.04 13.14
N LEU A 52 12.03 6.08 14.05
CA LEU A 52 11.55 4.73 13.76
C LEU A 52 10.03 4.70 13.61
N LEU A 53 9.31 5.51 14.39
CA LEU A 53 7.86 5.64 14.27
C LEU A 53 7.44 6.20 12.90
N VAL A 54 8.15 7.22 12.38
CA VAL A 54 7.89 7.76 11.03
C VAL A 54 8.06 6.66 9.98
N LYS A 55 9.16 5.92 10.01
CA LYS A 55 9.37 4.79 9.09
C LYS A 55 8.25 3.74 9.20
N LEU A 56 7.78 3.45 10.41
CA LEU A 56 6.67 2.52 10.61
C LEU A 56 5.36 3.05 10.01
N ILE A 57 5.09 4.36 10.12
CA ILE A 57 3.93 5.01 9.47
C ILE A 57 4.04 4.90 7.95
N ASP A 58 5.20 5.16 7.37
CA ASP A 58 5.44 5.04 5.92
C ASP A 58 5.23 3.59 5.44
N LEU A 59 5.57 2.62 6.29
CA LEU A 59 5.25 1.22 6.08
C LEU A 59 3.78 0.87 6.38
N GLY A 60 2.90 1.83 6.66
CA GLY A 60 1.48 1.60 6.93
C GLY A 60 1.18 0.94 8.27
N CYS A 61 2.05 1.12 9.27
CA CYS A 61 1.80 0.70 10.64
C CYS A 61 0.91 1.72 11.36
N ASN A 62 -0.17 1.26 11.99
CA ASN A 62 -0.92 2.09 12.90
C ASN A 62 -0.14 2.26 14.22
N ILE A 63 0.33 3.47 14.49
CA ILE A 63 1.13 3.79 15.68
C ILE A 63 0.33 3.72 16.96
N ASN A 64 -0.94 4.13 16.95
CA ASN A 64 -1.77 4.04 18.14
C ASN A 64 -1.97 2.55 18.51
N TRP A 65 -2.16 1.66 17.52
CA TRP A 65 -2.21 0.21 17.74
C TRP A 65 -0.90 -0.32 18.30
N LEU A 66 0.22 0.09 17.68
CA LEU A 66 1.56 -0.34 18.09
C LEU A 66 1.83 -0.01 19.56
N LEU A 67 1.48 1.20 20.00
CA LEU A 67 1.82 1.74 21.31
C LEU A 67 0.80 1.38 22.41
N THR A 68 -0.47 1.21 22.06
CA THR A 68 -1.55 0.97 23.05
C THR A 68 -2.18 -0.41 22.97
N GLY A 69 -2.09 -1.11 21.82
CA GLY A 69 -2.75 -2.39 21.58
C GLY A 69 -4.28 -2.33 21.53
N ARG A 70 -4.89 -1.14 21.56
CA ARG A 70 -6.35 -0.97 21.77
C ARG A 70 -7.17 -0.80 20.52
N GLU A 71 -6.56 -0.65 19.35
CA GLU A 71 -7.28 -0.57 18.08
C GLU A 71 -6.97 -1.75 17.17
N THR A 72 -7.97 -2.31 16.52
CA THR A 72 -7.74 -3.40 15.57
C THR A 72 -6.86 -2.90 14.43
N MET A 73 -5.91 -3.72 13.95
CA MET A 73 -5.08 -3.46 12.78
C MET A 73 -5.95 -3.41 11.52
N THR A 74 -6.76 -2.37 11.38
CA THR A 74 -7.54 -2.07 10.19
C THR A 74 -6.55 -1.57 9.17
N VAL A 75 -6.21 -2.44 8.23
CA VAL A 75 -5.76 -1.99 6.93
C VAL A 75 -6.91 -1.16 6.39
N GLN A 76 -6.87 0.15 6.58
CA GLN A 76 -7.75 1.01 5.82
C GLN A 76 -7.29 0.83 4.37
N PRO A 77 -8.12 0.32 3.45
CA PRO A 77 -7.88 0.54 2.04
C PRO A 77 -8.10 2.04 1.85
N SER A 78 -7.07 2.85 2.13
CA SER A 78 -6.99 4.20 1.62
C SER A 78 -6.81 4.05 0.11
N GLY A 79 -7.91 3.76 -0.56
CA GLY A 79 -8.18 4.19 -1.91
C GLY A 79 -8.06 5.70 -1.90
N VAL A 80 -6.83 6.18 -2.00
CA VAL A 80 -6.57 7.42 -2.70
C VAL A 80 -6.85 7.07 -4.16
N ASP A 81 -8.14 7.03 -4.49
CA ASP A 81 -8.58 7.23 -5.85
C ASP A 81 -8.05 8.60 -6.24
N MET A 82 -6.94 8.59 -6.96
CA MET A 82 -6.59 9.69 -7.83
C MET A 82 -7.77 9.84 -8.78
N SER A 83 -8.72 10.69 -8.41
CA SER A 83 -9.72 11.26 -9.31
C SER A 83 -8.96 12.20 -10.27
N VAL A 84 -8.13 11.58 -11.12
CA VAL A 84 -7.66 12.17 -12.36
C VAL A 84 -8.87 12.14 -13.27
N ARG A 85 -9.53 13.30 -13.35
CA ARG A 85 -10.25 13.78 -14.54
C ARG A 85 -11.10 12.73 -15.24
N THR A 86 -12.36 12.61 -14.83
CA THR A 86 -13.40 12.13 -15.74
C THR A 86 -13.55 13.16 -16.87
N PRO A 87 -13.32 12.83 -18.16
CA PRO A 87 -13.93 13.62 -19.21
C PRO A 87 -15.43 13.35 -19.15
N LEU A 88 -16.21 14.41 -18.89
CA LEU A 88 -17.66 14.38 -18.99
C LEU A 88 -18.02 14.05 -20.45
N LEU A 89 -18.40 12.79 -20.67
CA LEU A 89 -19.13 12.37 -21.86
C LEU A 89 -20.55 12.93 -21.75
N SER A 90 -20.75 14.16 -22.21
CA SER A 90 -22.07 14.69 -22.54
C SER A 90 -22.24 14.67 -24.06
N THR A 91 -23.19 13.85 -24.46
CA THR A 91 -23.78 13.60 -25.77
C THR A 91 -23.81 14.80 -26.74
N PRO A 92 -23.54 14.58 -28.05
CA PRO A 92 -24.13 15.40 -29.09
C PRO A 92 -25.40 14.73 -29.62
N MET A 93 -26.59 15.23 -29.23
CA MET A 93 -27.76 15.20 -30.11
C MET A 93 -27.75 16.50 -30.90
N GLY A 94 -27.60 16.40 -32.21
CA GLY A 94 -27.62 17.52 -33.14
C GLY A 94 -27.44 16.98 -34.55
N SER A 95 -28.53 17.00 -35.29
CA SER A 95 -28.63 16.75 -36.72
C SER A 95 -27.53 17.49 -37.51
N ASP A 96 -27.04 16.86 -38.58
CA ASP A 96 -27.26 17.34 -39.95
C ASP A 96 -26.28 16.68 -40.96
N VAL A 97 -26.88 16.24 -42.07
CA VAL A 97 -26.35 16.25 -43.44
C VAL A 97 -25.23 15.24 -43.83
N PHE A 98 -25.69 14.16 -44.46
CA PHE A 98 -25.52 13.80 -45.89
C PHE A 98 -24.16 13.97 -46.61
N ILE A 99 -23.96 13.07 -47.59
CA ILE A 99 -22.96 13.01 -48.69
C ILE A 99 -21.65 12.30 -48.32
N GLU A 100 -21.04 11.39 -49.08
CA GLU A 100 -21.38 10.59 -50.26
C GLU A 100 -20.15 9.69 -50.56
N ALA A 101 -20.43 8.49 -51.08
CA ALA A 101 -19.66 7.74 -52.06
C ALA A 101 -18.20 7.27 -51.82
N LYS A 102 -18.13 5.93 -51.86
CA LYS A 102 -17.35 5.09 -52.81
C LYS A 102 -15.81 5.06 -52.70
N LYS A 103 -15.28 3.88 -52.33
CA LYS A 103 -14.58 2.89 -53.20
C LYS A 103 -14.06 1.74 -52.31
N THR A 104 -14.46 0.47 -52.53
CA THR A 104 -13.74 -0.56 -53.33
C THR A 104 -12.43 -1.00 -52.64
N ALA A 105 -12.08 -2.25 -52.33
CA ALA A 105 -12.58 -3.62 -52.58
C ALA A 105 -11.78 -4.58 -51.64
N PRO A 106 -12.07 -5.90 -51.59
CA PRO A 106 -11.68 -6.80 -50.51
C PRO A 106 -10.39 -7.56 -50.82
N MET A 107 -9.75 -8.15 -49.80
CA MET A 107 -8.76 -9.21 -50.04
C MET A 107 -8.88 -10.31 -48.99
N PHE A 108 -9.51 -11.41 -49.45
CA PHE A 108 -9.38 -12.82 -49.07
C PHE A 108 -8.23 -13.13 -48.10
N ALA A 109 -8.47 -13.76 -46.94
CA ALA A 109 -8.59 -15.22 -46.79
C ALA A 109 -7.45 -15.98 -47.50
N ASP A 110 -6.52 -16.59 -46.76
CA ASP A 110 -6.21 -18.02 -46.87
C ASP A 110 -5.19 -18.50 -45.81
N GLN A 111 -5.64 -19.51 -45.06
CA GLN A 111 -4.96 -20.74 -44.64
C GLN A 111 -3.43 -20.94 -44.81
N ARG A 112 -2.89 -21.67 -43.82
CA ARG A 112 -1.65 -22.52 -43.78
C ARG A 112 -0.37 -21.88 -43.22
N ARG A 113 0.08 -22.41 -42.08
CA ARG A 113 0.95 -23.60 -42.03
C ARG A 113 0.94 -24.22 -40.64
#